data_AF-M3D8E6-F1
#
_entry.id   AF-M3D8E6-F1
#
_cell.length_a   1.000
_cell.length_b   1.000
_cell.length_c   1.000
_cell.angle_alpha   90.00
_cell.angle_beta   90.00
_cell.angle_gamma   90.00
#
_symmetry.space_group_name_H-M   'P 1'
#
loop_
_entity.id
_entity.type
_entity.pdbx_description
1 polymer ?
#
loop_
_entity_poly.entity_id
_entity_poly.type
_entity_poly.pdbx_seq_one_letter_code
_entity_poly.pdbx_strand_id
1 'polypeptide(L)'
;MQGTVDGFSYGLVTPLVAYLMACLGGALGLRCTTRAGLAPRSWRPGWLALGAAAIGAGVWTMHFVAMMGFTVKGTPIHYDRAMTFASLAVAVVMVGIGIFIVGYKGATGTALFTGGTVTGLGMASMHYLGMAGMSLDGRIEYDTVAVAASVVVAMAAASAALWAAGRARGFLWSVGASLIMGLAVTGMHYIGMAAVEVHVHGTAEPATGESAAALLGPMMVGPLAVLVLAGIVVIFDPLVVMGRPPARSADRLPGIPAHSPAHHPSVRSRLRARGPVEHRSRTPQRR
;
A
#
# COMPACT_ATOMS: atom_id res chain seq x y z
N MET A 1 13.58 -39.05 0.05
CA MET A 1 14.79 -38.21 -0.02
C MET A 1 14.35 -36.78 0.23
N GLN A 2 14.92 -36.10 1.22
CA GLN A 2 14.60 -34.70 1.52
C GLN A 2 15.06 -33.86 0.33
N GLY A 3 14.12 -33.32 -0.44
CA GLY A 3 14.44 -32.37 -1.49
C GLY A 3 14.96 -31.10 -0.83
N THR A 4 16.25 -30.82 -0.97
CA THR A 4 16.81 -29.52 -0.57
C THR A 4 16.13 -28.44 -1.38
N VAL A 5 15.30 -27.63 -0.71
CA VAL A 5 14.66 -26.44 -1.28
C VAL A 5 15.76 -25.40 -1.50
N ASP A 6 16.38 -25.44 -2.67
CA ASP A 6 17.28 -24.37 -3.11
C ASP A 6 16.40 -23.18 -3.56
N GLY A 7 15.99 -22.33 -2.61
CA GLY A 7 15.25 -21.08 -2.89
C GLY A 7 16.06 -20.00 -3.63
N PHE A 8 17.18 -20.40 -4.25
CA PHE A 8 18.24 -19.53 -4.78
C PHE A 8 18.80 -20.02 -6.11
N SER A 9 17.99 -20.58 -7.01
CA SER A 9 18.50 -21.02 -8.32
C SER A 9 19.15 -19.91 -9.17
N TYR A 10 18.84 -18.64 -8.89
CA TYR A 10 19.52 -17.44 -9.43
C TYR A 10 20.20 -16.58 -8.35
N GLY A 11 20.45 -17.14 -7.15
CA GLY A 11 20.98 -16.40 -6.01
C GLY A 11 20.02 -15.36 -5.42
N LEU A 12 20.55 -14.35 -4.73
CA LEU A 12 19.78 -13.25 -4.09
C LEU A 12 19.03 -12.34 -5.08
N VAL A 13 19.23 -12.52 -6.40
CA VAL A 13 18.68 -11.65 -7.43
C VAL A 13 17.16 -11.76 -7.53
N THR A 14 16.60 -12.98 -7.53
CA THR A 14 15.15 -13.20 -7.61
C THR A 14 14.40 -12.60 -6.41
N PRO A 15 14.82 -12.84 -5.14
CA PRO A 15 14.26 -12.15 -3.97
C PRO A 15 14.34 -10.63 -4.07
N LEU A 16 15.47 -10.11 -4.56
CA LEU A 16 15.68 -8.67 -4.67
C LEU A 16 14.75 -8.05 -5.73
N VAL A 17 14.63 -8.66 -6.91
CA VAL A 17 13.72 -8.20 -7.95
C VAL A 17 12.27 -8.28 -7.49
N ALA A 18 11.89 -9.37 -6.82
CA ALA A 18 10.58 -9.54 -6.22
C ALA A 18 10.29 -8.40 -5.22
N TYR A 19 11.22 -8.11 -4.31
CA TYR A 19 11.12 -7.00 -3.37
C TYR A 19 10.98 -5.64 -4.07
N LEU A 20 11.79 -5.38 -5.10
CA LEU A 20 11.71 -4.13 -5.87
C LEU A 20 10.35 -3.98 -6.57
N MET A 21 9.78 -5.06 -7.10
CA MET A 21 8.45 -5.04 -7.72
C MET A 21 7.34 -4.76 -6.70
N ALA A 22 7.40 -5.33 -5.50
CA ALA A 22 6.47 -5.00 -4.42
C ALA A 22 6.62 -3.53 -3.98
N CYS A 23 7.86 -3.04 -3.86
CA CYS A 23 8.11 -1.63 -3.57
C CYS A 23 7.55 -0.71 -4.66
N LEU A 24 7.72 -1.06 -5.93
CA LEU A 24 7.24 -0.28 -7.07
C LEU A 24 5.71 -0.20 -7.09
N GLY A 25 5.02 -1.35 -7.08
CA GLY A 25 3.56 -1.38 -7.05
C GLY A 25 3.01 -0.65 -5.81
N GLY A 26 3.73 -0.77 -4.71
CA GLY A 26 3.42 -0.05 -3.49
C GLY A 26 3.55 1.47 -3.56
N ALA A 27 4.67 1.96 -4.07
CA ALA A 27 4.92 3.38 -4.24
C ALA A 27 3.91 4.01 -5.20
N LEU A 28 3.62 3.34 -6.32
CA LEU A 28 2.62 3.77 -7.29
C LEU A 28 1.23 3.78 -6.68
N GLY A 29 0.86 2.72 -5.96
CA GLY A 29 -0.41 2.62 -5.24
C GLY A 29 -0.65 3.71 -4.20
N LEU A 30 0.34 3.96 -3.33
CA LEU A 30 0.27 5.02 -2.33
C LEU A 30 0.15 6.39 -2.99
N ARG A 31 0.86 6.64 -4.10
CA ARG A 31 0.76 7.90 -4.84
C ARG A 31 -0.61 8.09 -5.49
N CYS A 32 -1.14 7.06 -6.14
CA CYS A 32 -2.47 7.12 -6.71
C CYS A 32 -3.54 7.35 -5.63
N THR A 33 -3.40 6.69 -4.48
CA THR A 33 -4.35 6.83 -3.35
C THR A 33 -4.27 8.21 -2.70
N THR A 34 -3.06 8.74 -2.46
CA THR A 34 -2.88 10.11 -1.95
C THR A 34 -3.39 11.14 -2.95
N ARG A 35 -3.17 10.93 -4.25
CA ARG A 35 -3.68 11.81 -5.32
C ARG A 35 -5.21 11.79 -5.41
N ALA A 36 -5.84 10.64 -5.23
CA ALA A 36 -7.30 10.51 -5.18
C ALA A 36 -7.93 11.40 -4.10
N GLY A 37 -7.25 11.58 -2.96
CA GLY A 37 -7.69 12.47 -1.89
C GLY A 37 -7.64 13.96 -2.24
N LEU A 38 -6.80 14.36 -3.21
CA LEU A 38 -6.63 15.73 -3.68
C LEU A 38 -7.40 16.03 -4.98
N ALA A 39 -7.84 14.99 -5.70
CA ALA A 39 -8.52 15.12 -6.98
C ALA A 39 -10.00 15.51 -6.81
N PRO A 40 -10.61 16.15 -7.84
CA PRO A 40 -12.06 16.34 -7.89
C PRO A 40 -12.83 15.02 -7.74
N ARG A 41 -14.06 15.09 -7.19
CA ARG A 41 -14.90 13.91 -6.93
C ARG A 41 -15.10 12.99 -8.14
N SER A 42 -15.11 13.54 -9.35
CA SER A 42 -15.28 12.77 -10.60
C SER A 42 -14.05 11.94 -10.99
N TRP A 43 -12.83 12.38 -10.63
CA TRP A 43 -11.59 11.68 -10.97
C TRP A 43 -11.06 10.79 -9.85
N ARG A 44 -11.52 11.01 -8.62
CA ARG A 44 -11.19 10.21 -7.43
C ARG A 44 -11.32 8.68 -7.64
N PRO A 45 -12.42 8.13 -8.18
CA PRO A 45 -12.53 6.67 -8.35
C PRO A 45 -11.51 6.13 -9.36
N GLY A 46 -11.16 6.89 -10.42
CA GLY A 46 -10.14 6.48 -11.38
C GLY A 46 -8.76 6.36 -10.75
N TRP A 47 -8.38 7.30 -9.87
CA TRP A 47 -7.13 7.24 -9.13
C TRP A 47 -7.08 6.09 -8.11
N LEU A 48 -8.19 5.83 -7.42
CA LEU A 48 -8.28 4.67 -6.49
C LEU A 48 -8.19 3.34 -7.25
N ALA A 49 -8.86 3.23 -8.41
CA ALA A 49 -8.80 2.06 -9.26
C ALA A 49 -7.38 1.83 -9.81
N LEU A 50 -6.70 2.89 -10.27
CA LEU A 50 -5.32 2.80 -10.73
C LEU A 50 -4.37 2.40 -9.60
N GLY A 51 -4.58 2.92 -8.39
CA GLY A 51 -3.79 2.55 -7.21
C GLY A 51 -3.98 1.08 -6.82
N ALA A 52 -5.21 0.59 -6.86
CA ALA A 52 -5.54 -0.82 -6.61
C ALA A 52 -4.93 -1.75 -7.65
N ALA A 53 -5.02 -1.38 -8.94
CA ALA A 53 -4.40 -2.13 -10.02
C ALA A 53 -2.87 -2.18 -9.87
N ALA A 54 -2.23 -1.06 -9.50
CA ALA A 54 -0.78 -1.00 -9.30
C ALA A 54 -0.31 -1.85 -8.10
N ILE A 55 -1.01 -1.80 -6.96
CA ILE A 55 -0.66 -2.62 -5.79
C ILE A 55 -0.91 -4.09 -6.10
N GLY A 56 -2.08 -4.43 -6.66
CA GLY A 56 -2.43 -5.81 -7.02
C GLY A 56 -1.43 -6.40 -8.01
N ALA A 57 -1.12 -5.67 -9.09
CA ALA A 57 -0.13 -6.07 -10.08
C ALA A 57 1.27 -6.23 -9.47
N GLY A 58 1.74 -5.27 -8.67
CA GLY A 58 3.06 -5.33 -8.05
C GLY A 58 3.22 -6.49 -7.06
N VAL A 59 2.20 -6.73 -6.22
CA VAL A 59 2.22 -7.85 -5.26
C VAL A 59 2.12 -9.19 -5.98
N TRP A 60 1.30 -9.30 -7.02
CA TRP A 60 1.21 -10.50 -7.85
C TRP A 60 2.51 -10.78 -8.61
N THR A 61 3.10 -9.76 -9.24
CA THR A 61 4.40 -9.90 -9.92
C THR A 61 5.49 -10.28 -8.94
N MET A 62 5.52 -9.67 -7.74
CA MET A 62 6.44 -10.07 -6.68
C MET A 62 6.30 -11.56 -6.35
N HIS A 63 5.06 -12.02 -6.11
CA HIS A 63 4.80 -13.41 -5.76
C HIS A 63 5.32 -14.37 -6.84
N PHE A 64 4.94 -14.18 -8.10
CA PHE A 64 5.37 -15.08 -9.17
C PHE A 64 6.86 -14.98 -9.50
N VAL A 65 7.48 -13.80 -9.37
CA VAL A 65 8.94 -13.65 -9.52
C VAL A 65 9.69 -14.38 -8.41
N ALA A 66 9.19 -14.31 -7.17
CA ALA A 66 9.77 -15.07 -6.06
C ALA A 66 9.59 -16.58 -6.28
N MET A 67 8.42 -17.02 -6.73
CA MET A 67 8.13 -18.42 -7.08
C MET A 67 9.00 -18.95 -8.22
N MET A 68 9.33 -18.15 -9.24
CA MET A 68 10.31 -18.54 -10.27
C MET A 68 11.71 -18.79 -9.70
N GLY A 69 12.06 -18.14 -8.59
CA GLY A 69 13.31 -18.38 -7.86
C GLY A 69 13.31 -19.69 -7.07
N PHE A 70 12.13 -20.22 -6.73
CA PHE A 70 11.96 -21.51 -6.08
C PHE A 70 11.94 -22.62 -7.13
N THR A 71 13.06 -23.32 -7.27
CA THR A 71 13.14 -24.54 -8.09
C THR A 71 13.27 -25.75 -7.19
N VAL A 72 12.33 -26.68 -7.28
CA VAL A 72 12.49 -28.01 -6.67
C VAL A 72 13.29 -28.87 -7.65
N LYS A 73 14.48 -29.33 -7.26
CA LYS A 73 15.30 -30.22 -8.09
C LYS A 73 14.52 -31.50 -8.40
N GLY A 74 14.33 -31.80 -9.69
CA GLY A 74 13.83 -33.10 -10.17
C GLY A 74 12.36 -33.16 -10.57
N THR A 75 11.60 -32.06 -10.54
CA THR A 75 10.18 -32.08 -10.97
C THR A 75 9.79 -30.77 -11.67
N PRO A 76 9.24 -30.81 -12.89
CA PRO A 76 8.70 -29.61 -13.53
C PRO A 76 7.46 -29.11 -12.78
N ILE A 77 7.42 -27.82 -12.47
CA ILE A 77 6.27 -27.19 -11.82
C ILE A 77 5.33 -26.71 -12.93
N HIS A 78 4.12 -27.27 -12.97
CA HIS A 78 3.07 -26.82 -13.89
C HIS A 78 2.23 -25.72 -13.22
N TYR A 79 1.92 -24.67 -13.98
CA TYR A 79 1.07 -23.58 -13.53
C TYR A 79 -0.25 -23.56 -14.30
N ASP A 80 -1.37 -23.62 -13.59
CA ASP A 80 -2.69 -23.42 -14.18
C ASP A 80 -2.89 -21.92 -14.50
N ARG A 81 -3.10 -21.62 -15.79
CA ARG A 81 -3.27 -20.25 -16.27
C ARG A 81 -4.52 -19.58 -15.68
N ALA A 82 -5.61 -20.33 -15.53
CA ALA A 82 -6.87 -19.80 -15.01
C ALA A 82 -6.75 -19.46 -13.52
N MET A 83 -6.15 -20.33 -12.71
CA MET A 83 -5.90 -20.01 -11.28
C MET A 83 -4.94 -18.84 -11.11
N THR A 84 -3.91 -18.76 -11.96
CA THR A 84 -2.92 -17.67 -11.94
C THR A 84 -3.55 -16.30 -12.28
N PHE A 85 -4.45 -16.24 -13.25
CA PHE A 85 -5.22 -15.01 -13.53
C PHE A 85 -6.32 -14.75 -12.50
N ALA A 86 -6.93 -15.80 -11.94
CA ALA A 86 -7.90 -15.66 -10.85
C ALA A 86 -7.24 -15.04 -9.61
N SER A 87 -6.01 -15.44 -9.28
CA SER A 87 -5.26 -14.87 -8.15
C SER A 87 -4.97 -13.38 -8.37
N LEU A 88 -4.60 -12.97 -9.58
CA LEU A 88 -4.46 -11.56 -9.94
C LEU A 88 -5.78 -10.80 -9.77
N ALA A 89 -6.89 -11.35 -10.28
CA ALA A 89 -8.20 -10.73 -10.18
C ALA A 89 -8.63 -10.55 -8.72
N VAL A 90 -8.45 -11.58 -7.89
CA VAL A 90 -8.72 -11.53 -6.45
C VAL A 90 -7.89 -10.46 -5.76
N ALA A 91 -6.58 -10.37 -6.06
CA ALA A 91 -5.73 -9.32 -5.51
C ALA A 91 -6.24 -7.93 -5.87
N VAL A 92 -6.48 -7.65 -7.15
CA VAL A 92 -6.91 -6.32 -7.61
C VAL A 92 -8.26 -5.93 -7.01
N VAL A 93 -9.22 -6.86 -6.98
CA VAL A 93 -10.57 -6.60 -6.44
C VAL A 93 -10.52 -6.36 -4.93
N MET A 94 -9.88 -7.24 -4.17
CA MET A 94 -9.86 -7.14 -2.70
C MET A 94 -9.05 -5.93 -2.23
N VAL A 95 -7.88 -5.68 -2.83
CA VAL A 95 -7.08 -4.47 -2.57
C VAL A 95 -7.89 -3.22 -2.97
N GLY A 96 -8.61 -3.28 -4.08
CA GLY A 96 -9.53 -2.24 -4.53
C GLY A 96 -10.60 -1.93 -3.49
N ILE A 97 -11.31 -2.94 -2.98
CA ILE A 97 -12.33 -2.74 -1.94
C ILE A 97 -11.73 -2.04 -0.72
N GLY A 98 -10.57 -2.48 -0.23
CA GLY A 98 -9.94 -1.86 0.94
C GLY A 98 -9.48 -0.42 0.69
N ILE A 99 -8.89 -0.14 -0.49
CA ILE A 99 -8.50 1.22 -0.91
C ILE A 99 -9.72 2.12 -1.09
N PHE A 100 -10.84 1.63 -1.62
CA PHE A 100 -12.06 2.40 -1.74
C PHE A 100 -12.68 2.69 -0.37
N ILE A 101 -12.71 1.72 0.55
CA ILE A 101 -13.19 1.95 1.92
C ILE A 101 -12.41 3.09 2.59
N VAL A 102 -11.07 3.00 2.61
CA VAL A 102 -10.22 4.03 3.21
C VAL A 102 -10.23 5.32 2.40
N GLY A 103 -10.29 5.19 1.07
CA GLY A 103 -10.34 6.27 0.12
C GLY A 103 -11.58 7.14 0.30
N TYR A 104 -12.74 6.61 0.69
CA TYR A 104 -13.96 7.39 0.91
C TYR A 104 -14.24 7.73 2.38
N LYS A 105 -13.96 6.82 3.32
CA LYS A 105 -14.25 6.99 4.76
C LYS A 105 -13.07 7.53 5.58
N GLY A 106 -11.88 7.62 4.99
CA GLY A 106 -10.66 8.09 5.65
C GLY A 106 -9.82 6.95 6.25
N ALA A 107 -8.53 7.24 6.50
CA ALA A 107 -7.54 6.26 6.97
C ALA A 107 -7.44 6.15 8.50
N THR A 108 -8.58 6.18 9.21
CA THR A 108 -8.63 6.15 10.68
C THR A 108 -9.76 5.25 11.19
N GLY A 109 -9.55 4.64 12.37
CA GLY A 109 -10.56 3.88 13.08
C GLY A 109 -11.05 2.65 12.30
N THR A 110 -12.37 2.50 12.21
CA THR A 110 -13.04 1.33 11.62
C THR A 110 -12.79 1.19 10.12
N ALA A 111 -12.65 2.27 9.38
CA ALA A 111 -12.36 2.23 7.94
C ALA A 111 -10.97 1.67 7.65
N LEU A 112 -9.97 2.03 8.46
CA LEU A 112 -8.62 1.48 8.35
C LEU A 112 -8.59 -0.01 8.71
N PHE A 113 -9.26 -0.39 9.80
CA PHE A 113 -9.33 -1.80 10.21
C PHE A 113 -10.03 -2.66 9.15
N THR A 114 -11.22 -2.26 8.71
CA THR A 114 -11.98 -3.01 7.69
C THR A 114 -11.25 -3.03 6.35
N GLY A 115 -10.73 -1.89 5.88
CA GLY A 115 -9.97 -1.83 4.64
C GLY A 115 -8.67 -2.63 4.70
N GLY A 116 -7.94 -2.56 5.81
CA GLY A 116 -6.69 -3.30 6.03
C GLY A 116 -6.91 -4.80 6.10
N THR A 117 -7.93 -5.25 6.82
CA THR A 117 -8.31 -6.68 6.89
C THR A 117 -8.71 -7.20 5.51
N VAL A 118 -9.57 -6.49 4.77
CA VAL A 118 -9.98 -6.92 3.41
C VAL A 118 -8.80 -6.97 2.45
N THR A 119 -7.96 -5.93 2.42
CA THR A 119 -6.76 -5.90 1.57
C THR A 119 -5.78 -7.01 1.95
N GLY A 120 -5.54 -7.23 3.25
CA GLY A 120 -4.63 -8.27 3.74
C GLY A 120 -5.13 -9.68 3.45
N LEU A 121 -6.42 -9.95 3.66
CA LEU A 121 -7.06 -11.20 3.24
C LEU A 121 -6.97 -11.37 1.73
N GLY A 122 -7.12 -10.31 0.95
CA GLY A 122 -6.91 -10.33 -0.50
C GLY A 122 -5.49 -10.76 -0.89
N MET A 123 -4.46 -10.21 -0.21
CA MET A 123 -3.07 -10.58 -0.45
C MET A 123 -2.79 -12.05 -0.06
N ALA A 124 -3.30 -12.49 1.08
CA ALA A 124 -3.19 -13.89 1.50
C ALA A 124 -3.91 -14.85 0.55
N SER A 125 -5.15 -14.53 0.15
CA SER A 125 -5.92 -15.31 -0.81
C SER A 125 -5.22 -15.39 -2.17
N MET A 126 -4.64 -14.29 -2.67
CA MET A 126 -3.86 -14.32 -3.91
C MET A 126 -2.63 -15.22 -3.76
N HIS A 127 -1.91 -15.12 -2.64
CA HIS A 127 -0.75 -15.95 -2.37
C HIS A 127 -1.12 -17.45 -2.38
N TYR A 128 -2.11 -17.87 -1.60
CA TYR A 128 -2.51 -19.27 -1.52
C TYR A 128 -3.21 -19.78 -2.78
N LEU A 129 -3.95 -18.93 -3.51
CA LEU A 129 -4.53 -19.30 -4.79
C LEU A 129 -3.46 -19.43 -5.88
N GLY A 130 -2.42 -18.61 -5.85
CA GLY A 130 -1.22 -18.77 -6.68
C GLY A 130 -0.50 -20.08 -6.39
N MET A 131 -0.35 -20.42 -5.11
CA MET A 131 0.21 -21.71 -4.68
C MET A 131 -0.66 -22.91 -5.09
N ALA A 132 -1.98 -22.82 -4.96
CA ALA A 132 -2.91 -23.86 -5.36
C ALA A 132 -2.94 -24.10 -6.88
N GLY A 133 -2.60 -23.07 -7.67
CA GLY A 133 -2.43 -23.17 -9.11
C GLY A 133 -1.16 -23.90 -9.55
N MET A 134 -0.27 -24.27 -8.61
CA MET A 134 0.90 -25.09 -8.90
C MET A 134 0.59 -26.56 -8.73
N SER A 135 0.97 -27.34 -9.74
CA SER A 135 1.01 -28.80 -9.66
C SER A 135 2.47 -29.26 -9.72
N LEU A 136 2.86 -30.05 -8.72
CA LEU A 136 4.16 -30.73 -8.64
C LEU A 136 3.91 -32.20 -8.26
N ASP A 137 4.73 -33.12 -8.76
CA ASP A 137 4.65 -34.56 -8.42
C ASP A 137 5.11 -34.83 -6.98
N GLY A 138 4.28 -34.43 -6.02
CA GLY A 138 4.55 -34.52 -4.58
C GLY A 138 3.38 -33.99 -3.76
N ARG A 139 3.45 -34.17 -2.43
CA ARG A 139 2.46 -33.59 -1.51
C ARG A 139 3.01 -32.32 -0.90
N ILE A 140 2.22 -31.25 -0.99
CA ILE A 140 2.45 -29.97 -0.32
C ILE A 140 1.69 -30.01 1.00
N GLU A 141 2.39 -30.13 2.11
CA GLU A 141 1.78 -30.00 3.44
C GLU A 141 1.98 -28.57 3.95
N TYR A 142 0.93 -28.03 4.57
CA TYR A 142 0.91 -26.67 5.10
C TYR A 142 0.85 -26.72 6.62
N ASP A 143 1.80 -26.07 7.28
CA ASP A 143 1.66 -25.79 8.71
C ASP A 143 0.61 -24.68 8.91
N THR A 144 -0.55 -25.05 9.45
CA THR A 144 -1.66 -24.14 9.77
C THR A 144 -1.25 -22.94 10.64
N VAL A 145 -0.28 -23.09 11.55
CA VAL A 145 0.19 -22.02 12.43
C VAL A 145 0.98 -20.99 11.64
N ALA A 146 1.90 -21.46 10.78
CA ALA A 146 2.69 -20.59 9.94
C ALA A 146 1.84 -19.92 8.84
N VAL A 147 0.82 -20.60 8.32
CA VAL A 147 -0.21 -19.99 7.45
C VAL A 147 -0.99 -18.90 8.18
N ALA A 148 -1.46 -19.16 9.40
CA ALA A 148 -2.16 -18.14 10.19
C ALA A 148 -1.26 -16.93 10.47
N ALA A 149 0.02 -17.16 10.78
CA ALA A 149 0.99 -16.09 11.00
C ALA A 149 1.21 -15.25 9.73
N SER A 150 1.32 -15.88 8.55
CA SER A 150 1.46 -15.16 7.27
C SER A 150 0.24 -14.25 7.01
N VAL A 151 -0.97 -14.73 7.29
CA VAL A 151 -2.23 -13.97 7.11
C VAL A 151 -2.26 -12.77 8.05
N VAL A 152 -1.84 -12.94 9.31
CA VAL A 152 -1.75 -11.84 10.28
C VAL A 152 -0.74 -10.78 9.80
N VAL A 153 0.43 -11.21 9.31
CA VAL A 153 1.42 -10.31 8.72
C VAL A 153 0.85 -9.58 7.50
N ALA A 154 0.10 -10.27 6.63
CA ALA A 154 -0.57 -9.65 5.47
C ALA A 154 -1.55 -8.55 5.91
N MET A 155 -2.39 -8.81 6.90
CA MET A 155 -3.35 -7.83 7.44
C MET A 155 -2.64 -6.64 8.08
N ALA A 156 -1.56 -6.87 8.82
CA ALA A 156 -0.75 -5.80 9.41
C ALA A 156 -0.08 -4.94 8.33
N ALA A 157 0.52 -5.58 7.32
CA ALA A 157 1.16 -4.91 6.18
C ALA A 157 0.17 -4.06 5.40
N ALA A 158 -0.99 -4.62 5.06
CA ALA A 158 -2.06 -3.92 4.36
C ALA A 158 -2.63 -2.74 5.17
N SER A 159 -2.79 -2.92 6.48
CA SER A 159 -3.23 -1.83 7.38
C SER A 159 -2.20 -0.72 7.45
N ALA A 160 -0.92 -1.04 7.59
CA ALA A 160 0.17 -0.06 7.59
C ALA A 160 0.25 0.70 6.26
N ALA A 161 0.05 0.01 5.14
CA ALA A 161 0.03 0.59 3.81
C ALA A 161 -1.11 1.60 3.63
N LEU A 162 -2.33 1.24 4.01
CA LEU A 162 -3.49 2.12 3.92
C LEU A 162 -3.38 3.31 4.88
N TRP A 163 -2.83 3.08 6.08
CA TRP A 163 -2.54 4.15 7.03
C TRP A 163 -1.51 5.12 6.46
N ALA A 164 -0.42 4.60 5.88
CA ALA A 164 0.59 5.40 5.22
C ALA A 164 0.00 6.16 4.03
N ALA A 165 -0.87 5.56 3.22
CA ALA A 165 -1.55 6.25 2.11
C ALA A 165 -2.40 7.44 2.59
N GLY A 166 -3.01 7.35 3.79
CA GLY A 166 -3.75 8.47 4.37
C GLY A 166 -2.90 9.55 5.02
N ARG A 167 -1.67 9.22 5.44
CA ARG A 167 -0.80 10.12 6.24
C ARG A 167 0.45 10.60 5.50
N ALA A 168 0.82 9.94 4.40
CA ALA A 168 1.99 10.25 3.61
C ALA A 168 1.87 11.65 3.00
N ARG A 169 2.72 12.55 3.48
CA ARG A 169 2.85 13.91 2.96
C ARG A 169 4.28 14.08 2.43
N GLY A 170 4.46 13.92 1.13
CA GLY A 170 5.72 14.16 0.44
C GLY A 170 6.41 12.89 -0.11
N PHE A 171 7.35 13.12 -1.03
CA PHE A 171 8.04 12.07 -1.80
C PHE A 171 8.80 11.08 -0.91
N LEU A 172 9.65 11.57 0.01
CA LEU A 172 10.49 10.72 0.87
C LEU A 172 9.66 9.81 1.78
N TRP A 173 8.53 10.32 2.29
CA TRP A 173 7.64 9.54 3.14
C TRP A 173 6.96 8.41 2.36
N SER A 174 6.55 8.68 1.11
CA SER A 174 6.00 7.65 0.22
C SER A 174 7.03 6.57 -0.12
N VAL A 175 8.30 6.94 -0.31
CA VAL A 175 9.39 5.98 -0.58
C VAL A 175 9.66 5.12 0.64
N GLY A 176 9.79 5.71 1.83
CA GLY A 176 9.97 4.96 3.08
C GLY A 176 8.82 3.99 3.34
N ALA A 177 7.57 4.44 3.17
CA ALA A 177 6.39 3.60 3.33
C ALA A 177 6.34 2.45 2.31
N SER A 178 6.72 2.69 1.04
CA SER A 178 6.76 1.63 0.03
C SER A 178 7.84 0.58 0.29
N LEU A 179 8.99 0.98 0.85
CA LEU A 179 10.06 0.04 1.23
C LEU A 179 9.62 -0.86 2.38
N ILE A 180 9.03 -0.27 3.43
CA ILE A 180 8.51 -1.03 4.58
C ILE A 180 7.39 -1.98 4.13
N MET A 181 6.48 -1.50 3.27
CA MET A 181 5.44 -2.35 2.73
C MET A 181 6.01 -3.46 1.86
N GLY A 182 6.97 -3.16 0.98
CA GLY A 182 7.66 -4.17 0.18
C GLY A 182 8.26 -5.27 1.06
N LEU A 183 8.91 -4.89 2.16
CA LEU A 183 9.53 -5.81 3.11
C LEU A 183 8.49 -6.68 3.82
N ALA A 184 7.37 -6.09 4.20
CA ALA A 184 6.29 -6.81 4.86
C ALA A 184 5.59 -7.81 3.92
N VAL A 185 5.37 -7.42 2.66
CA VAL A 185 4.72 -8.30 1.66
C VAL A 185 5.68 -9.41 1.24
N THR A 186 6.96 -9.13 1.00
CA THR A 186 7.95 -10.19 0.73
C THR A 186 8.15 -11.08 1.95
N GLY A 187 8.18 -10.51 3.15
CA GLY A 187 8.25 -11.25 4.41
C GLY A 187 7.08 -12.22 4.55
N MET A 188 5.84 -11.79 4.30
CA MET A 188 4.67 -12.66 4.29
C MET A 188 4.82 -13.81 3.28
N HIS A 189 5.30 -13.52 2.08
CA HIS A 189 5.52 -14.53 1.06
C HIS A 189 6.55 -15.59 1.51
N TYR A 190 7.68 -15.17 2.08
CA TYR A 190 8.69 -16.12 2.56
C TYR A 190 8.26 -16.88 3.81
N ILE A 191 7.51 -16.26 4.72
CA ILE A 191 6.89 -16.96 5.86
C ILE A 191 5.90 -18.01 5.35
N GLY A 192 5.09 -17.66 4.35
CA GLY A 192 4.17 -18.59 3.68
C GLY A 192 4.89 -19.75 2.99
N MET A 193 6.04 -19.50 2.37
CA MET A 193 6.87 -20.56 1.77
C MET A 193 7.59 -21.41 2.81
N ALA A 194 8.02 -20.83 3.94
CA ALA A 194 8.61 -21.58 5.05
C ALA A 194 7.58 -22.49 5.74
N ALA A 195 6.28 -22.18 5.61
CA ALA A 195 5.18 -23.01 6.10
C ALA A 195 4.92 -24.27 5.26
N VAL A 196 5.60 -24.40 4.10
CA VAL A 196 5.35 -25.45 3.13
C VAL A 196 6.42 -26.54 3.25
N GLU A 197 6.00 -27.75 3.61
CA GLU A 197 6.83 -28.94 3.51
C GLU A 197 6.51 -29.69 2.22
N VAL A 198 7.53 -29.88 1.37
CA VAL A 198 7.39 -30.59 0.09
C VAL A 198 7.90 -32.02 0.24
N HIS A 199 6.98 -32.98 0.26
CA HIS A 199 7.31 -34.41 0.24
C HIS A 199 7.28 -34.92 -1.21
N VAL A 200 8.45 -34.93 -1.86
CA VAL A 200 8.65 -35.55 -3.18
C VAL A 200 8.67 -37.08 -3.06
N HIS A 201 7.76 -37.75 -3.77
CA HIS A 201 7.80 -39.21 -3.90
C HIS A 201 8.92 -39.56 -4.89
N GLY A 202 9.95 -40.24 -4.40
CA GLY A 202 11.13 -40.56 -5.19
C GLY A 202 10.82 -41.59 -6.26
N THR A 203 10.55 -41.14 -7.49
CA THR A 203 10.79 -41.80 -8.79
C THR A 203 10.38 -40.83 -9.91
N ALA A 204 10.95 -39.63 -9.97
CA ALA A 204 10.75 -38.78 -11.15
C ALA A 204 11.87 -39.06 -12.14
N GLU A 205 11.57 -39.80 -13.22
CA GLU A 205 12.36 -39.68 -14.45
C GLU A 205 12.42 -38.20 -14.86
N PRO A 206 13.50 -37.74 -15.52
CA PRO A 206 13.59 -36.35 -15.97
C PRO A 206 12.47 -36.03 -16.96
N ALA A 207 11.32 -35.61 -16.46
CA ALA A 207 10.19 -35.21 -17.26
C ALA A 207 10.56 -33.93 -18.01
N THR A 208 10.57 -34.03 -19.34
CA THR A 208 10.78 -32.93 -20.28
C THR A 208 9.57 -31.99 -20.26
N GLY A 209 9.44 -31.19 -19.21
CA GLY A 209 8.44 -30.12 -19.08
C GLY A 209 9.02 -28.76 -19.48
N GLU A 210 8.20 -27.86 -20.03
CA GLU A 210 8.56 -26.45 -20.25
C GLU A 210 9.03 -25.81 -18.94
N SER A 211 10.10 -25.02 -18.99
CA SER A 211 10.59 -24.31 -17.81
C SER A 211 9.51 -23.36 -17.27
N ALA A 212 9.36 -23.25 -15.94
CA ALA A 212 8.42 -22.31 -15.32
C ALA A 212 8.54 -20.87 -15.85
N ALA A 213 9.76 -20.45 -16.22
CA ALA A 213 10.04 -19.15 -16.82
C ALA A 213 9.40 -18.98 -18.22
N ALA A 214 9.34 -20.05 -19.04
CA ALA A 214 8.72 -20.00 -20.36
C ALA A 214 7.20 -19.85 -20.28
N LEU A 215 6.58 -20.44 -19.26
CA LEU A 215 5.12 -20.35 -19.05
C LEU A 215 4.72 -19.03 -18.38
N LEU A 216 5.45 -18.61 -17.34
CA LEU A 216 5.13 -17.40 -16.56
C LEU A 216 5.60 -16.12 -17.24
N GLY A 217 6.67 -16.15 -18.04
CA GLY A 217 7.24 -14.98 -18.71
C GLY A 217 6.20 -14.18 -19.52
N PRO A 218 5.45 -14.80 -20.44
CA PRO A 218 4.39 -14.12 -21.19
C PRO A 218 3.25 -13.59 -20.29
N MET A 219 2.94 -14.27 -19.19
CA MET A 219 1.88 -13.87 -18.26
C MET A 219 2.24 -12.61 -17.45
N MET A 220 3.55 -12.35 -17.24
CA MET A 220 4.03 -11.13 -16.56
C MET A 220 3.83 -9.85 -17.38
N VAL A 221 3.66 -9.95 -18.71
CA VAL A 221 3.58 -8.79 -19.60
C VAL A 221 2.41 -7.87 -19.23
N GLY A 222 1.24 -8.43 -18.93
CA GLY A 222 0.05 -7.65 -18.57
C GLY A 222 0.24 -6.82 -17.31
N PRO A 223 0.55 -7.43 -16.16
CA PRO A 223 0.79 -6.71 -14.90
C PRO A 223 1.95 -5.72 -14.98
N LEU A 224 3.03 -6.07 -15.70
CA LEU A 224 4.14 -5.14 -15.93
C LEU A 224 3.69 -3.92 -16.75
N ALA A 225 2.89 -4.12 -17.79
CA ALA A 225 2.32 -3.02 -18.57
C ALA A 225 1.43 -2.12 -17.70
N VAL A 226 0.63 -2.69 -16.79
CA VAL A 226 -0.16 -1.91 -15.82
C VAL A 226 0.74 -1.08 -14.89
N LEU A 227 1.82 -1.65 -14.38
CA LEU A 227 2.78 -0.93 -13.54
C LEU A 227 3.48 0.20 -14.30
N VAL A 228 3.88 -0.04 -15.55
CA VAL A 228 4.49 0.98 -16.41
C VAL A 228 3.49 2.10 -16.71
N LEU A 229 2.26 1.77 -17.08
CA LEU A 229 1.20 2.76 -17.33
C LEU A 229 0.89 3.58 -16.07
N ALA A 230 0.77 2.94 -14.91
CA ALA A 230 0.60 3.63 -13.64
C ALA A 230 1.79 4.54 -13.32
N GLY A 231 3.02 4.08 -13.59
CA GLY A 231 4.24 4.87 -13.47
C GLY A 231 4.24 6.11 -14.35
N ILE A 232 3.89 5.97 -15.64
CA ILE A 232 3.73 7.07 -16.58
C ILE A 232 2.70 8.08 -16.05
N VAL A 233 1.50 7.62 -15.69
CA VAL A 233 0.43 8.48 -15.18
C VAL A 233 0.86 9.24 -13.92
N VAL A 234 1.62 8.60 -13.02
CA VAL A 234 2.14 9.22 -11.79
C VAL A 234 3.28 10.21 -12.06
N ILE A 235 4.17 9.93 -13.02
CA ILE A 235 5.28 10.83 -13.39
C ILE A 235 4.75 12.10 -14.06
N PHE A 236 3.76 11.96 -14.96
CA PHE A 236 3.11 13.08 -15.61
C PHE A 236 2.08 13.78 -14.71
N ASP A 237 1.86 13.30 -13.47
CA ASP A 237 1.00 14.03 -12.55
C ASP A 237 1.63 15.38 -12.17
N PRO A 238 0.91 16.50 -12.36
CA PRO A 238 1.43 17.83 -12.14
C PRO A 238 1.93 18.10 -10.71
N LEU A 239 1.61 17.30 -9.70
CA LEU A 239 2.19 17.48 -8.35
C LEU A 239 3.66 17.04 -8.27
N VAL A 240 4.12 16.16 -9.16
CA VAL A 240 5.53 15.78 -9.28
C VAL A 240 6.30 16.85 -10.07
N VAL A 241 5.65 17.45 -11.08
CA VAL A 241 6.28 18.42 -12.00
C VAL A 241 6.25 19.86 -11.48
N MET A 242 5.15 20.32 -10.86
CA MET A 242 4.99 21.73 -10.42
C MET A 242 5.24 21.97 -8.93
N GLY A 243 5.59 20.94 -8.15
CA GLY A 243 5.60 21.05 -6.69
C GLY A 243 4.19 21.35 -6.14
N ARG A 244 4.03 21.35 -4.81
CA ARG A 244 2.75 21.72 -4.20
C ARG A 244 2.33 23.09 -4.74
N PRO A 245 1.15 23.24 -5.38
CA PRO A 245 0.57 24.56 -5.53
C PRO A 245 0.47 25.15 -4.12
N PRO A 246 0.94 26.40 -3.90
CA PRO A 246 0.71 27.06 -2.63
C PRO A 246 -0.78 26.94 -2.31
N ALA A 247 -1.09 26.59 -1.06
CA ALA A 247 -2.46 26.50 -0.59
C ALA A 247 -3.21 27.71 -1.13
N ARG A 248 -4.26 27.47 -1.94
CA ARG A 248 -5.14 28.56 -2.36
C ARG A 248 -5.68 29.15 -1.06
N SER A 249 -5.11 30.29 -0.66
CA SER A 249 -5.68 31.13 0.38
C SER A 249 -7.14 31.30 0.01
N ALA A 250 -8.02 30.99 0.94
CA ALA A 250 -9.46 31.09 0.81
C ALA A 250 -9.96 32.56 0.69
N ASP A 251 -9.11 33.49 0.24
CA ASP A 251 -9.36 34.92 0.14
C ASP A 251 -9.24 35.38 -1.31
N ARG A 252 -10.20 34.95 -2.14
CA ARG A 252 -10.74 35.72 -3.26
C ARG A 252 -11.92 34.96 -3.85
N LEU A 253 -13.05 34.98 -3.13
CA LEU A 253 -14.31 34.99 -3.85
C LEU A 253 -14.42 36.35 -4.56
N PRO A 254 -14.59 36.41 -5.89
CA PRO A 254 -14.95 37.63 -6.58
C PRO A 254 -16.43 37.89 -6.30
N GLY A 255 -16.74 38.77 -5.34
CA GLY A 255 -18.14 39.09 -5.06
C GLY A 255 -18.45 39.82 -3.76
N ILE A 256 -17.47 40.12 -2.89
CA ILE A 256 -17.72 40.91 -1.68
C ILE A 256 -17.04 42.27 -1.85
N PRO A 257 -17.80 43.39 -1.96
CA PRO A 257 -17.20 44.72 -1.92
C PRO A 257 -16.46 44.89 -0.60
N ALA A 258 -15.18 45.26 -0.68
CA ALA A 258 -14.38 45.60 0.49
C ALA A 258 -15.11 46.71 1.27
N HIS A 259 -15.50 46.44 2.51
CA HIS A 259 -15.87 47.51 3.42
C HIS A 259 -14.65 48.43 3.59
N SER A 260 -14.81 49.69 3.18
CA SER A 260 -13.85 50.75 3.45
C SER A 260 -13.57 50.80 4.96
N PRO A 261 -12.31 50.67 5.41
CA PRO A 261 -12.01 50.88 6.81
C PRO A 261 -12.27 52.35 7.14
N ALA A 262 -13.29 52.59 7.96
CA ALA A 262 -13.60 53.89 8.51
C ALA A 262 -12.35 54.45 9.24
N HIS A 263 -12.01 55.69 8.92
CA HIS A 263 -10.99 56.47 9.62
C HIS A 263 -11.26 56.47 11.13
N HIS A 264 -10.37 55.87 11.92
CA HIS A 264 -10.24 56.17 13.35
C HIS A 264 -9.23 57.30 13.51
N PRO A 265 -9.63 58.51 13.97
CA PRO A 265 -8.68 59.54 14.33
C PRO A 265 -7.96 59.16 15.63
N SER A 266 -6.65 59.33 15.61
CA SER A 266 -5.75 59.11 16.75
C SER A 266 -5.95 60.19 17.82
N VAL A 267 -6.44 59.79 19.01
CA VAL A 267 -6.43 60.67 20.18
C VAL A 267 -5.16 60.41 20.97
N ARG A 268 -4.22 61.34 20.82
CA ARG A 268 -2.99 61.49 21.59
C ARG A 268 -3.27 61.61 23.10
N SER A 269 -2.33 61.05 23.85
CA SER A 269 -2.12 61.16 25.29
C SER A 269 -2.34 62.56 25.87
N ARG A 270 -3.07 62.66 26.97
CA ARG A 270 -2.80 63.66 28.01
C ARG A 270 -2.59 62.98 29.35
N LEU A 271 -1.33 62.93 29.75
CA LEU A 271 -0.90 62.82 31.13
C LEU A 271 -1.62 63.88 31.98
N ARG A 272 -2.19 63.47 33.12
CA ARG A 272 -2.37 64.38 34.26
C ARG A 272 -2.05 63.63 35.55
N ALA A 273 -0.99 64.08 36.20
CA ALA A 273 -0.49 63.62 37.49
C ALA A 273 -1.19 64.37 38.66
N ARG A 274 -1.04 63.79 39.86
CA ARG A 274 -1.32 64.29 41.24
C ARG A 274 -2.80 64.31 41.67
N GLY A 275 -3.20 63.84 42.85
CA GLY A 275 -2.47 63.36 44.05
C GLY A 275 -3.48 62.76 45.08
N PRO A 276 -3.02 62.30 46.27
CA PRO A 276 -3.78 61.43 47.16
C PRO A 276 -4.51 62.20 48.29
N VAL A 277 -5.73 61.80 48.66
CA VAL A 277 -6.38 62.29 49.90
C VAL A 277 -7.26 61.20 50.55
N GLU A 278 -6.78 60.79 51.72
CA GLU A 278 -7.42 60.36 52.97
C GLU A 278 -8.52 59.28 53.01
N HIS A 279 -8.11 58.19 53.64
CA HIS A 279 -8.93 57.19 54.29
C HIS A 279 -9.42 57.74 55.65
N ARG A 280 -10.75 57.85 55.85
CA ARG A 280 -11.33 58.14 57.17
C ARG A 280 -12.32 57.07 57.59
N SER A 281 -11.97 56.40 58.66
CA SER A 281 -12.69 55.38 59.41
C SER A 281 -14.01 55.88 60.02
N ARG A 282 -15.05 55.04 60.00
CA ARG A 282 -16.05 54.92 61.08
C ARG A 282 -16.80 53.57 60.99
N THR A 283 -16.49 52.72 61.96
CA THR A 283 -17.26 51.56 62.47
C THR A 283 -18.60 52.03 63.11
N PRO A 284 -19.43 51.15 63.73
CA PRO A 284 -19.88 49.79 63.36
C PRO A 284 -21.43 49.64 63.52
N GLN A 285 -22.06 48.57 63.04
CA GLN A 285 -23.28 48.07 63.70
C GLN A 285 -23.56 46.57 63.44
N ARG A 286 -23.85 45.88 64.55
CA ARG A 286 -24.18 44.47 64.73
C ARG A 286 -25.56 44.12 64.17
N ARG A 287 -25.71 42.91 63.65
CA ARG A 287 -26.61 41.89 64.23
C ARG A 287 -26.22 40.50 63.74
#